data_AF-A0A395J662-F1
#
_entry.id   AF-A0A395J662-F1
#
_cell.length_a   1.000
_cell.length_b   1.000
_cell.length_c   1.000
_cell.angle_alpha   90.00
_cell.angle_beta   90.00
_cell.angle_gamma   90.00
#
_symmetry.space_group_name_H-M   'P 1'
#
loop_
_entity.id
_entity.type
_entity.pdbx_description
1 polymer ?
#
loop_
_entity_poly.entity_id
_entity_poly.type
_entity_poly.pdbx_seq_one_letter_code
_entity_poly.pdbx_strand_id
1 'polypeptide(L)'
;MGGVYGVLTRRRGHVFAEEQRPGTPLFTIKAYLPVGESFGFNADLRSHTSGQAFPQSIFDHWQILPGGSPIDATSKTGQIVQELRKRKGLKVEVPGYENYYDKL
;
A
#
# COMPACT_ATOMS: atom_id res chain seq x y z
N MET A 1 11.42 -19.30 0.84
CA MET A 1 10.13 -18.89 0.24
C MET A 1 9.11 -18.42 1.28
N GLY A 2 8.76 -19.21 2.29
CA GLY A 2 7.72 -18.84 3.29
C GLY A 2 7.91 -17.48 3.97
N GLY A 3 9.16 -17.07 4.25
CA GLY A 3 9.46 -15.74 4.81
C GLY A 3 9.06 -14.58 3.89
N VAL A 4 9.26 -14.71 2.57
CA VAL A 4 8.87 -13.69 1.58
C VAL A 4 7.35 -13.56 1.54
N TYR A 5 6.65 -14.69 1.42
CA TYR A 5 5.19 -14.74 1.41
C TYR A 5 4.57 -14.17 2.69
N GLY A 6 5.15 -14.50 3.85
CA GLY A 6 4.68 -13.98 5.14
C GLY A 6 4.79 -12.45 5.22
N VAL A 7 5.91 -11.88 4.78
CA VAL A 7 6.10 -10.42 4.78
C VAL A 7 5.16 -9.74 3.79
N LEU A 8 5.04 -10.25 2.57
CA LEU A 8 4.13 -9.69 1.56
C LEU A 8 2.68 -9.72 2.03
N THR A 9 2.19 -10.85 2.55
CA THR A 9 0.81 -10.96 3.05
C THR A 9 0.54 -9.99 4.20
N ARG A 10 1.45 -9.88 5.18
CA ARG A 10 1.30 -8.93 6.30
C ARG A 10 1.21 -7.48 5.84
N ARG A 11 1.93 -7.15 4.76
CA ARG A 11 1.97 -5.81 4.17
C ARG A 11 0.96 -5.62 3.03
N ARG A 12 -0.05 -6.50 2.95
CA ARG A 12 -1.15 -6.43 1.97
C ARG A 12 -0.65 -6.48 0.52
N GLY A 13 0.48 -7.15 0.30
CA GLY A 13 1.04 -7.37 -1.02
C GLY A 13 0.33 -8.49 -1.77
N HIS A 14 0.36 -8.41 -3.10
CA HIS A 14 -0.26 -9.38 -4.00
C HIS A 14 0.78 -9.95 -4.95
N VAL A 15 1.16 -11.22 -4.75
CA VAL A 15 2.07 -11.94 -5.65
C VAL A 15 1.33 -12.34 -6.92
N PHE A 16 1.86 -11.98 -8.07
CA PHE A 16 1.25 -12.29 -9.37
C PHE A 16 2.16 -13.09 -10.31
N ALA A 17 3.46 -13.19 -10.00
CA ALA A 17 4.37 -14.08 -10.74
C ALA A 17 5.44 -14.66 -9.81
N GLU A 18 5.76 -15.92 -10.04
CA GLU A 18 6.88 -16.64 -9.43
C GLU A 18 7.59 -17.42 -10.53
N GLU A 19 8.85 -17.10 -10.77
CA GLU A 19 9.66 -17.71 -11.83
C GLU A 19 10.97 -18.24 -11.24
N GLN A 20 11.24 -19.53 -11.43
CA GLN A 20 12.55 -20.10 -11.07
C GLN A 20 13.58 -19.71 -12.14
N ARG A 21 14.75 -19.23 -11.72
CA ARG A 21 15.85 -18.94 -12.66
C ARG A 21 16.53 -20.27 -13.06
N PRO A 22 16.44 -20.70 -14.34
CA PRO A 22 16.98 -21.99 -14.76
C PRO A 22 18.47 -22.11 -14.45
N GLY A 23 18.89 -23.29 -14.00
CA GLY A 23 20.29 -23.57 -13.65
C GLY A 23 20.74 -23.00 -12.30
N THR A 24 19.85 -22.39 -11.52
CA THR A 24 20.17 -21.87 -10.17
C THR A 24 19.06 -22.20 -9.17
N PRO A 25 19.33 -22.21 -7.85
CA PRO A 25 18.27 -22.35 -6.83
C PRO A 25 17.49 -21.05 -6.58
N LEU A 26 17.68 -20.01 -7.41
CA LEU A 26 17.08 -18.70 -7.21
C LEU A 26 15.66 -18.64 -7.79
N PHE A 27 14.80 -17.91 -7.07
CA PHE A 27 13.43 -17.59 -7.49
C PHE A 27 13.28 -16.08 -7.64
N THR A 28 12.56 -15.66 -8.68
CA THR A 28 12.12 -14.27 -8.88
C THR A 28 10.63 -14.19 -8.58
N ILE A 29 10.27 -13.40 -7.57
CA ILE A 29 8.88 -13.17 -7.17
C ILE A 29 8.52 -11.74 -7.56
N LYS A 30 7.41 -11.56 -8.28
CA LYS A 30 6.84 -10.24 -8.57
C LYS A 30 5.53 -10.08 -7.81
N ALA A 31 5.40 -8.95 -7.14
CA ALA A 31 4.24 -8.62 -6.34
C ALA A 31 3.94 -7.13 -6.38
N TYR A 32 2.66 -6.79 -6.27
CA TYR A 32 2.25 -5.42 -5.93
C TYR A 32 2.36 -5.21 -4.43
N LEU A 33 2.85 -4.04 -4.01
CA LEU A 33 2.97 -3.63 -2.62
C LEU A 33 2.39 -2.22 -2.47
N PRO A 34 1.40 -1.99 -1.60
CA PRO A 34 0.90 -0.64 -1.35
C PRO A 34 2.02 0.28 -0.85
N VAL A 35 2.17 1.46 -1.44
CA VAL A 35 3.24 2.43 -1.07
C VAL A 35 3.19 2.80 0.41
N GLY A 36 2.00 2.94 1.00
CA GLY A 36 1.86 3.19 2.44
C GLY A 36 2.41 2.06 3.33
N GLU A 37 2.52 0.84 2.79
CA GLU A 37 3.03 -0.35 3.46
C GLU A 37 4.47 -0.69 3.05
N SER A 38 5.16 0.16 2.26
CA SER A 38 6.55 -0.12 1.84
C SER A 38 7.59 0.39 2.84
N PHE A 39 7.21 1.27 3.76
CA PHE A 39 8.12 1.77 4.78
C PHE A 39 8.60 0.64 5.70
N GLY A 40 9.92 0.45 5.78
CA GLY A 40 10.55 -0.64 6.53
C GLY A 40 10.54 -2.01 5.83
N PHE A 41 9.99 -2.12 4.60
CA PHE A 41 9.88 -3.39 3.89
C PHE A 41 11.22 -4.11 3.72
N ASN A 42 12.29 -3.39 3.35
CA ASN A 42 13.61 -4.00 3.14
C ASN A 42 14.18 -4.63 4.42
N ALA A 43 14.00 -3.97 5.57
CA ALA A 43 14.47 -4.47 6.86
C ALA A 43 13.67 -5.71 7.29
N ASP A 44 12.36 -5.66 7.15
CA ASP A 44 11.47 -6.79 7.46
C ASP A 44 11.73 -7.99 6.57
N LEU A 45 11.87 -7.77 5.26
CA LEU A 45 12.15 -8.84 4.31
C LEU A 45 13.50 -9.49 4.64
N ARG A 46 14.52 -8.69 4.95
CA ARG A 46 15.84 -9.19 5.33
C ARG A 46 15.77 -10.04 6.60
N SER A 47 15.08 -9.58 7.64
CA SER A 47 15.00 -10.32 8.92
C SER A 47 14.22 -11.63 8.79
N HIS A 48 13.17 -11.68 7.98
CA HIS A 48 12.33 -12.88 7.80
C HIS A 48 12.88 -13.85 6.75
N THR A 49 13.96 -13.50 6.05
CA THR A 49 14.61 -14.34 5.04
C THR A 49 16.07 -14.63 5.37
N SER A 50 16.52 -14.30 6.58
CA SER A 50 17.93 -14.42 6.99
C SER A 50 18.90 -13.74 6.01
N GLY A 51 18.44 -12.65 5.39
CA GLY A 51 19.18 -11.89 4.38
C GLY A 51 19.33 -12.53 3.01
N GLN A 52 18.59 -13.61 2.71
CA GLN A 52 18.66 -14.31 1.43
C GLN A 52 17.79 -13.68 0.33
N ALA A 53 16.84 -12.81 0.69
CA ALA A 53 16.02 -12.09 -0.28
C ALA A 53 16.58 -10.69 -0.59
N PHE A 54 16.56 -10.34 -1.87
CA PHE A 54 17.03 -9.05 -2.38
C PHE A 54 15.86 -8.30 -3.03
N PRO A 55 15.26 -7.32 -2.33
CA PRO A 55 14.13 -6.57 -2.87
C PRO A 55 14.59 -5.55 -3.91
N GLN A 56 13.84 -5.46 -5.01
CA GLN A 56 13.87 -4.34 -5.94
C GLN A 56 12.44 -3.82 -6.08
N SER A 57 12.25 -2.52 -5.88
CA SER A 57 10.93 -1.89 -5.96
C SER A 57 10.97 -0.71 -6.91
N ILE A 58 9.98 -0.65 -7.79
CA ILE A 58 9.73 0.48 -8.69
C ILE A 58 8.26 0.86 -8.57
N PHE A 59 7.93 2.12 -8.89
CA PHE A 59 6.54 2.51 -9.04
C PHE A 59 5.91 1.75 -10.22
N ASP A 60 4.69 1.26 -10.03
CA ASP A 60 3.97 0.47 -11.03
C ASP A 60 2.70 1.20 -11.50
N HIS A 61 1.71 1.35 -10.63
CA HIS A 61 0.44 2.01 -10.97
C HIS A 61 -0.23 2.69 -9.77
N TRP A 62 -1.30 3.43 -10.06
CA TRP A 62 -2.27 3.90 -9.07
C TRP A 62 -3.41 2.90 -8.94
N GLN A 63 -3.66 2.44 -7.72
CA GLN A 63 -4.77 1.56 -7.42
C GLN A 63 -5.77 2.26 -6.50
N ILE A 64 -7.06 2.17 -6.82
CA ILE A 64 -8.12 2.66 -5.93
C ILE A 64 -8.15 1.77 -4.69
N LEU A 65 -8.14 2.38 -3.50
CA LEU A 65 -8.25 1.63 -2.26
C LEU A 65 -9.64 0.98 -2.18
N PRO A 66 -9.74 -0.35 -2.00
CA PRO A 66 -11.03 -1.02 -1.92
C PRO A 66 -11.73 -0.66 -0.61
N GLY A 67 -13.01 -0.29 -0.73
CA GLY A 67 -13.88 -0.05 0.42
C GLY A 67 -13.75 1.36 0.99
N GLY A 68 -14.90 2.04 1.10
CA GLY A 68 -15.03 3.32 1.80
C GLY A 68 -15.14 4.53 0.89
N SER A 69 -15.39 5.66 1.52
CA SER A 69 -15.53 6.96 0.86
C SER A 69 -14.58 7.95 1.53
N PRO A 70 -13.92 8.86 0.79
CA PRO A 70 -13.06 9.89 1.38
C PRO A 70 -13.80 10.83 2.37
N ILE A 71 -15.14 10.84 2.35
CA ILE A 71 -15.97 11.62 3.29
C ILE A 71 -16.44 10.81 4.49
N ASP A 72 -16.37 9.47 4.43
CA ASP A 72 -16.73 8.59 5.54
C ASP A 72 -15.53 8.43 6.47
N ALA A 73 -15.60 9.10 7.63
CA ALA A 73 -14.57 9.11 8.67
C ALA A 73 -14.22 7.71 9.21
N THR A 74 -15.15 6.75 9.11
CA THR A 74 -14.93 5.39 9.60
C THR A 74 -14.12 4.53 8.63
N SER A 75 -14.10 4.92 7.35
CA SER A 75 -13.36 4.22 6.32
C SER A 75 -11.86 4.55 6.35
N LYS A 76 -11.03 3.62 5.87
CA LYS A 76 -9.58 3.83 5.79
C LYS A 76 -9.22 5.04 4.91
N THR A 77 -9.94 5.21 3.80
CA THR A 77 -9.77 6.36 2.91
C THR A 77 -10.12 7.67 3.61
N GLY A 78 -11.23 7.72 4.34
CA GLY A 78 -11.64 8.92 5.08
C GLY A 78 -10.68 9.29 6.21
N GLN A 79 -10.15 8.31 6.95
CA GLN A 79 -9.12 8.55 7.98
C GLN A 79 -7.88 9.22 7.38
N ILE A 80 -7.37 8.72 6.25
CA ILE A 80 -6.22 9.31 5.56
C ILE A 80 -6.52 10.75 5.12
N VAL A 81 -7.72 10.99 4.56
CA VAL A 81 -8.14 12.33 4.13
C VAL A 81 -8.20 13.29 5.32
N GLN A 82 -8.79 12.89 6.44
CA GLN A 82 -8.91 13.73 7.63
C GLN A 82 -7.53 14.08 8.24
N GLU A 83 -6.64 13.11 8.36
CA GLU A 83 -5.26 13.34 8.83
C GLU A 83 -4.52 14.34 7.95
N LEU A 84 -4.63 14.18 6.62
CA LEU A 84 -4.02 15.09 5.65
C LEU A 84 -4.61 16.51 5.74
N ARG A 85 -5.93 16.63 5.84
CA ARG A 85 -6.62 17.93 5.97
C ARG A 85 -6.20 18.65 7.25
N LYS A 86 -6.17 17.93 8.38
CA LYS A 86 -5.68 18.45 9.67
C LYS A 86 -4.23 18.93 9.55
N ARG A 87 -3.34 18.12 8.96
CA ARG A 87 -1.93 18.48 8.74
C ARG A 87 -1.76 19.72 7.87
N LYS A 88 -2.69 19.96 6.94
CA LYS A 88 -2.68 21.12 6.04
C LYS A 88 -3.41 22.35 6.60
N GLY A 89 -3.92 22.29 7.83
CA GLY A 89 -4.67 23.41 8.44
C GLY A 89 -6.04 23.65 7.82
N LEU A 90 -6.61 22.64 7.14
CA LEU A 90 -7.94 22.70 6.54
C LEU A 90 -9.00 22.21 7.54
N LYS A 91 -10.27 22.61 7.33
CA LYS A 91 -11.40 22.01 8.05
C LYS A 91 -11.35 20.49 7.89
N VAL A 92 -11.36 19.73 8.99
CA VAL A 92 -11.16 18.28 9.00
C VAL A 92 -12.21 17.56 8.17
N GLU A 93 -13.48 17.96 8.33
CA GLU A 93 -14.58 17.49 7.51
C GLU A 93 -14.41 17.94 6.06
N VAL A 94 -14.62 17.00 5.13
CA VAL A 94 -14.70 17.33 3.70
C VAL A 94 -16.00 18.10 3.49
N PRO A 95 -15.97 19.30 2.88
CA PRO A 95 -17.19 20.05 2.62
C PRO A 95 -18.10 19.27 1.69
N GLY A 96 -19.37 19.12 2.09
CA GLY A 96 -20.42 18.58 1.24
C GLY A 96 -20.68 19.47 0.03
N TYR A 97 -21.37 18.93 -0.98
CA TYR A 97 -21.66 19.64 -2.23
C TYR A 97 -22.49 20.91 -2.00
N GLU A 98 -23.25 20.97 -0.90
CA GLU A 98 -24.08 22.10 -0.48
C GLU A 98 -23.27 23.36 -0.22
N ASN A 99 -21.98 23.23 0.09
CA ASN A 99 -21.09 24.39 0.25
C ASN A 99 -20.76 25.07 -1.08
N TYR A 100 -21.03 24.41 -2.20
CA TYR A 100 -20.67 24.85 -3.55
C TYR A 100 -21.90 24.99 -4.45
N TYR A 101 -23.05 24.49 -4.02
CA TYR A 101 -24.29 24.52 -4.79
C TYR A 101 -25.09 25.78 -4.43
N ASP A 102 -25.16 26.73 -5.36
CA ASP A 102 -26.04 27.89 -5.27
C ASP A 102 -27.33 27.60 -6.04
N LYS A 103 -28.47 27.66 -5.34
CA LYS A 103 -29.78 27.33 -5.92
C LYS A 103 -30.46 28.63 -6.35
N LEU A 104 -30.67 28.77 -7.66
CA LEU A 104 -31.47 29.85 -8.26
C LEU A 104 -32.91 29.86 -7.75
#